data_AF-A0A7W0CS21-F1
#
_entry.id   AF-A0A7W0CS21-F1
#
_cell.length_a   1.000
_cell.length_b   1.000
_cell.length_c   1.000
_cell.angle_alpha   90.00
_cell.angle_beta   90.00
_cell.angle_gamma   90.00
#
_symmetry.space_group_name_H-M   'P 1'
#
loop_
_entity.id
_entity.type
_entity.pdbx_description
1 polymer ?
#
loop_
_entity_poly.entity_id
_entity_poly.type
_entity_poly.pdbx_seq_one_letter_code
_entity_poly.pdbx_strand_id
1 'polypeptide(L)'
;MSSITLTPAALDALRGDEVVYFDWHVTGLCCADAGEFSVRALRRTKVPRRARRLGDQVYAHPTAWVHLAELTVAVDCRPLGRWRRFISDLPPDAGLRSCLGRLTR
;
A
#
# COMPACT_ATOMS: atom_id res chain seq x y z
N MET A 1 -4.44 1.05 15.68
CA MET A 1 -4.08 2.07 14.68
C MET A 1 -2.92 1.50 13.90
N SER A 2 -3.05 1.29 12.59
CA SER A 2 -1.95 0.88 11.73
C SER A 2 -0.82 1.88 11.81
N SER A 3 0.40 1.40 11.94
CA SER A 3 1.61 2.23 11.91
C SER A 3 2.24 2.05 10.54
N ILE A 4 1.86 2.89 9.57
CA ILE A 4 2.52 2.90 8.26
C ILE A 4 3.52 4.03 8.21
N THR A 5 4.79 3.67 8.00
CA THR A 5 5.90 4.60 7.95
C THR A 5 6.50 4.65 6.55
N LEU A 6 6.99 5.83 6.17
CA LEU A 6 7.78 6.01 4.96
C LEU A 6 9.25 6.09 5.37
N THR A 7 10.11 5.34 4.69
CA THR A 7 11.57 5.51 4.87
C THR A 7 12.00 6.89 4.37
N PRO A 8 13.18 7.40 4.80
CA PRO A 8 13.74 8.63 4.22
C PRO A 8 13.84 8.57 2.69
N ALA A 9 14.25 7.43 2.13
CA ALA A 9 14.33 7.26 0.68
C ALA A 9 12.95 7.34 0.00
N ALA A 10 11.88 6.84 0.62
CA ALA A 10 10.53 6.99 0.11
C ALA A 10 10.02 8.44 0.20
N LEU A 11 10.34 9.15 1.27
CA LEU A 11 9.99 10.56 1.45
C LEU A 11 10.70 11.44 0.42
N ASP A 12 12.01 11.28 0.25
CA ASP A 12 12.82 12.03 -0.72
C ASP A 12 12.39 11.72 -2.17
N ALA A 13 11.94 10.48 -2.40
CA ALA A 13 11.45 10.07 -3.70
C ALA A 13 10.05 10.63 -4.01
N LEU A 14 9.20 10.97 -3.02
CA LEU A 14 7.87 11.54 -3.28
C LEU A 14 7.98 12.97 -3.80
N ARG A 15 7.26 13.27 -4.88
CA ARG A 15 7.12 14.66 -5.34
C ARG A 15 6.10 15.40 -4.45
N GLY A 16 6.20 16.73 -4.39
CA GLY A 16 5.40 17.55 -3.46
C GLY A 16 3.87 17.40 -3.58
N ASP A 17 3.34 17.00 -4.75
CA ASP A 17 1.92 16.72 -4.97
C ASP A 17 1.56 15.23 -4.95
N GLU A 18 2.52 14.34 -4.68
CA GLU A 18 2.33 12.89 -4.66
C GLU A 18 2.06 12.36 -3.24
N VAL A 19 1.37 11.24 -3.21
CA VAL A 19 1.11 10.43 -2.02
C VAL A 19 1.45 8.97 -2.33
N VAL A 20 1.74 8.18 -1.31
CA VAL A 20 1.79 6.73 -1.42
C VAL A 20 0.36 6.19 -1.37
N TYR A 21 0.05 5.31 -2.31
CA TYR A 21 -1.24 4.64 -2.41
C TYR A 21 -1.04 3.12 -2.39
N PHE A 22 -1.65 2.46 -1.39
CA PHE A 22 -1.83 1.01 -1.37
C PHE A 22 -3.07 0.65 -2.19
N ASP A 23 -2.85 -0.03 -3.31
CA ASP A 23 -3.92 -0.55 -4.14
C ASP A 23 -4.33 -1.97 -3.75
N TRP A 24 -5.48 -2.41 -4.27
CA TRP A 24 -5.97 -3.79 -4.13
C TRP A 24 -6.27 -4.39 -5.50
N HIS A 25 -5.61 -5.49 -5.82
CA HIS A 25 -5.80 -6.22 -7.06
C HIS A 25 -6.54 -7.52 -6.79
N VAL A 26 -7.81 -7.59 -7.17
CA VAL A 26 -8.61 -8.82 -7.02
C VAL A 26 -8.01 -9.94 -7.88
N THR A 27 -7.70 -11.08 -7.27
CA THR A 27 -7.06 -12.24 -7.93
C THR A 27 -8.07 -13.26 -8.45
N GLY A 28 -9.37 -13.06 -8.20
CA GLY A 28 -10.44 -13.87 -8.81
C GLY A 28 -10.59 -15.28 -8.24
N LEU A 29 -10.05 -15.54 -7.04
CA LEU A 29 -10.31 -16.78 -6.30
C LEU A 29 -11.78 -16.85 -5.84
N CYS A 30 -12.27 -18.06 -5.53
CA CYS A 30 -13.68 -18.35 -5.23
C CYS A 30 -14.27 -17.51 -4.08
N CYS A 31 -13.43 -16.97 -3.20
CA CYS A 31 -13.82 -15.94 -2.24
C CYS A 31 -13.74 -14.58 -2.97
N ALA A 32 -14.89 -14.09 -3.42
CA ALA A 32 -15.01 -12.74 -3.97
C ALA A 32 -14.29 -11.76 -3.03
N ASP A 33 -13.38 -10.97 -3.59
CA ASP A 33 -12.50 -10.01 -2.92
C ASP A 33 -11.12 -10.52 -2.46
N ALA A 34 -10.79 -11.81 -2.60
CA ALA A 34 -9.40 -12.25 -2.47
C ALA A 34 -8.50 -11.48 -3.47
N GLY A 35 -7.38 -10.94 -3.00
CA GLY A 35 -6.57 -10.05 -3.79
C GLY A 35 -5.26 -9.65 -3.13
N GLU A 36 -4.39 -9.00 -3.92
CA GLU A 36 -3.06 -8.57 -3.52
C GLU A 36 -2.91 -7.07 -3.36
N PHE A 37 -2.00 -6.69 -2.46
CA PHE A 37 -1.53 -5.33 -2.32
C PHE A 37 -0.59 -4.95 -3.46
N SER A 38 -0.63 -3.67 -3.83
CA SER A 38 0.49 -3.04 -4.53
C SER A 38 0.73 -1.66 -3.94
N VAL A 39 1.96 -1.18 -4.02
CA VAL A 39 2.32 0.17 -3.55
C VAL A 39 2.77 1.00 -4.72
N ARG A 40 2.19 2.19 -4.87
CA ARG A 40 2.55 3.15 -5.93
C ARG A 40 2.44 4.58 -5.45
N ALA A 41 3.21 5.48 -6.07
CA ALA A 41 2.97 6.91 -5.94
C ALA A 41 1.81 7.34 -6.83
N LEU A 42 0.99 8.27 -6.33
CA LEU A 42 -0.14 8.84 -7.05
C LEU A 42 -0.21 10.34 -6.75
N ARG A 43 -0.56 11.16 -7.73
CA ARG A 43 -0.87 12.57 -7.46
C ARG A 43 -2.07 12.66 -6.51
N ARG A 44 -2.02 13.58 -5.55
CA ARG A 44 -3.07 13.76 -4.54
C ARG A 44 -4.44 14.03 -5.17
N THR A 45 -4.47 14.72 -6.31
CA THR A 45 -5.70 14.98 -7.09
C THR A 45 -6.28 13.75 -7.78
N LYS A 46 -5.51 12.67 -7.91
CA LYS A 46 -5.94 11.40 -8.52
C LYS A 46 -6.32 10.35 -7.48
N VAL A 47 -6.15 10.64 -6.19
CA VAL A 47 -6.57 9.73 -5.11
C VAL A 47 -8.08 9.48 -5.21
N PRO A 48 -8.51 8.21 -5.30
CA PRO A 48 -9.94 7.90 -5.37
C PRO A 48 -10.68 8.48 -4.17
N ARG A 49 -11.88 9.04 -4.40
CA ARG A 49 -12.69 9.68 -3.35
C ARG A 49 -12.99 8.76 -2.16
N ARG A 50 -13.06 7.44 -2.40
CA ARG A 50 -13.31 6.43 -1.36
C ARG A 50 -12.05 5.92 -0.66
N ALA A 51 -10.86 6.38 -1.07
CA ALA A 51 -9.61 5.98 -0.44
C ALA A 51 -9.61 6.29 1.05
N ARG A 52 -9.00 5.41 1.83
CA ARG A 52 -8.85 5.58 3.28
C ARG A 52 -7.46 6.11 3.57
N ARG A 53 -7.37 7.11 4.44
CA ARG A 53 -6.09 7.67 4.89
C ARG A 53 -5.49 6.75 5.98
N LEU A 54 -4.23 6.38 5.83
CA LEU A 54 -3.47 5.53 6.77
C LEU A 54 -2.31 6.27 7.44
N GLY A 55 -1.97 7.46 6.94
CA GLY A 55 -0.93 8.32 7.47
C GLY A 55 -1.03 9.70 6.82
N ASP A 56 -0.01 10.54 6.97
CA ASP A 56 -0.09 11.89 6.44
C ASP A 56 -0.10 11.93 4.90
N GLN A 57 0.82 11.18 4.28
CA GLN A 57 0.99 11.03 2.84
C GLN A 57 0.67 9.61 2.33
N VAL A 58 -0.06 8.82 3.12
CA VAL A 58 -0.38 7.42 2.79
C VAL A 58 -1.89 7.20 2.75
N TYR A 59 -2.34 6.64 1.64
CA TYR A 59 -3.74 6.28 1.39
C TYR A 59 -3.83 4.82 0.94
N ALA A 60 -5.01 4.23 1.08
CA ALA A 60 -5.28 2.89 0.61
C ALA A 60 -6.64 2.77 -0.07
N HIS A 61 -6.74 1.80 -0.98
CA HIS A 61 -8.00 1.24 -1.42
C HIS A 61 -8.80 0.73 -0.21
N PRO A 62 -10.14 0.88 -0.16
CA PRO A 62 -10.96 0.42 0.98
C PRO A 62 -10.71 -1.02 1.41
N THR A 63 -10.61 -1.96 0.47
CA THR A 63 -10.33 -3.37 0.78
C THR A 63 -8.92 -3.55 1.33
N ALA A 64 -7.92 -2.93 0.72
CA ALA A 64 -6.55 -2.96 1.24
C ALA A 64 -6.49 -2.38 2.66
N TRP A 65 -7.21 -1.28 2.92
CA TRP A 65 -7.26 -0.65 4.24
C TRP A 65 -7.73 -1.62 5.33
N VAL A 66 -8.76 -2.44 5.08
CA VAL A 66 -9.26 -3.41 6.06
C VAL A 66 -8.16 -4.37 6.52
N HIS A 67 -7.32 -4.80 5.58
CA HIS A 67 -6.22 -5.73 5.87
C HIS A 67 -4.98 -5.05 6.43
N LEU A 68 -4.76 -3.76 6.14
CA LEU A 68 -3.61 -2.98 6.60
C LEU A 68 -3.82 -2.31 7.96
N ALA A 69 -5.07 -2.09 8.40
CA ALA A 69 -5.42 -1.25 9.55
C ALA A 69 -4.82 -1.69 10.90
N GLU A 70 -4.33 -2.92 10.98
CA GLU A 70 -3.74 -3.51 12.19
C GLU A 70 -2.26 -3.87 12.02
N LEU A 71 -1.66 -3.54 10.88
CA LEU A 71 -0.27 -3.88 10.58
C LEU A 71 0.66 -2.70 10.85
N THR A 72 1.91 -3.04 11.15
CA THR A 72 3.04 -2.12 11.07
C THR A 72 3.75 -2.37 9.74
N VAL A 73 3.78 -1.36 8.88
CA VAL A 73 4.29 -1.49 7.50
C VAL A 73 5.26 -0.37 7.21
N ALA A 74 6.48 -0.71 6.78
CA ALA A 74 7.43 0.25 6.23
C ALA A 74 7.32 0.28 4.71
N VAL A 75 7.22 1.49 4.14
CA VAL A 75 7.27 1.71 2.70
C VAL A 75 8.61 2.34 2.35
N ASP A 76 9.31 1.69 1.43
CA ASP A 76 10.58 2.14 0.88
C ASP A 76 10.45 2.48 -0.62
N CYS A 77 11.43 3.19 -1.17
CA CYS A 77 11.51 3.44 -2.60
C CYS A 77 12.87 3.02 -3.15
N ARG A 78 12.85 2.15 -4.16
CA ARG A 78 14.04 1.74 -4.88
C ARG A 78 14.11 2.41 -6.26
N PRO A 79 15.23 3.09 -6.60
CA PRO A 79 15.44 3.57 -7.95
C PRO A 79 15.71 2.39 -8.89
N LEU A 80 15.04 2.38 -10.04
CA LEU A 80 15.25 1.44 -11.13
C LEU A 80 15.56 2.25 -12.39
N GLY A 81 16.82 2.72 -12.48
CA GLY A 81 17.26 3.66 -13.51
C GLY A 81 16.51 4.99 -13.39
N ARG A 82 15.72 5.34 -14.41
CA ARG A 82 14.85 6.55 -14.40
C ARG A 82 13.53 6.36 -13.66
N TRP A 83 13.20 5.13 -13.25
CA TRP A 83 11.93 4.79 -12.63
C TRP A 83 12.06 4.74 -11.11
N ARG A 84 10.99 5.10 -10.41
CA ARG A 84 10.87 4.99 -8.94
C ARG A 84 9.90 3.86 -8.64
N ARG A 85 10.34 2.84 -7.90
CA ARG A 85 9.48 1.75 -7.47
C ARG A 85 9.31 1.82 -5.96
N PHE A 86 8.10 2.13 -5.54
CA PHE A 86 7.70 2.03 -4.14
C PHE A 86 7.42 0.57 -3.80
N ILE A 87 7.90 0.15 -2.64
CA ILE A 87 7.76 -1.22 -2.12
C ILE A 87 7.39 -1.15 -0.65
N SER A 88 6.67 -2.15 -0.14
CA SER A 88 6.49 -2.36 1.29
C SER A 88 7.36 -3.52 1.78
N ASP A 89 7.60 -3.57 3.09
CA ASP A 89 8.19 -4.73 3.78
C ASP A 89 7.23 -5.92 3.93
N LEU A 90 5.97 -5.77 3.52
CA LEU A 90 5.01 -6.88 3.44
C LEU A 90 5.51 -8.00 2.53
N PRO A 91 5.22 -9.28 2.87
CA PRO A 91 5.42 -10.41 1.97
C PRO A 91 4.78 -10.17 0.59
N PRO A 92 5.36 -10.68 -0.51
CA PRO A 92 4.79 -10.53 -1.86
C PRO A 92 3.37 -11.08 -2.03
N ASP A 93 2.98 -12.03 -1.17
CA ASP A 93 1.68 -12.71 -1.09
C ASP A 93 0.85 -12.25 0.13
N ALA A 94 1.15 -11.08 0.69
CA ALA A 94 0.52 -10.59 1.92
C ALA A 94 -0.98 -10.40 1.80
N GLY A 95 -1.52 -10.09 0.61
CA GLY A 95 -2.96 -9.94 0.42
C GLY A 95 -3.69 -11.27 0.58
N LEU A 96 -3.20 -12.31 -0.11
CA LEU A 96 -3.69 -13.68 -0.01
C LEU A 96 -3.55 -14.20 1.42
N ARG A 97 -2.40 -13.96 2.07
CA ARG A 97 -2.22 -14.31 3.48
C ARG A 97 -3.22 -13.60 4.36
N SER A 98 -3.53 -12.33 4.10
CA SER A 98 -4.54 -11.58 4.86
C SER A 98 -5.93 -12.17 4.69
N CYS A 99 -6.33 -12.49 3.45
CA CYS A 99 -7.62 -13.12 3.15
C CYS A 99 -7.77 -14.51 3.80
N LEU A 100 -6.67 -15.25 3.93
CA LEU A 100 -6.64 -16.59 4.53
C LEU A 100 -6.39 -16.58 6.05
N GLY A 101 -6.27 -15.41 6.68
CA GLY A 101 -5.97 -15.29 8.12
C GLY A 101 -4.56 -15.79 8.51
N ARG A 102 -3.60 -15.76 7.58
CA ARG A 102 -2.22 -16.24 7.73
C ARG A 102 -1.17 -15.13 7.76
N LEU A 103 -1.58 -13.87 7.64
CA LEU A 103 -0.65 -12.76 7.74
C LEU A 103 -0.35 -12.49 9.21
N THR A 104 0.93 -12.53 9.57
CA THR A 104 1.41 -12.12 10.90
C THR A 104 1.20 -10.62 11.06
N ARG A 105 0.58 -10.22 12.17
CA ARG A 105 0.25 -8.83 12.50
C ARG A 105 1.27 -8.24 13.45
#